data_AF-A0A7C5DRE6-F1
#
_entry.id   AF-A0A7C5DRE6-F1
#
_cell.length_a   1.000
_cell.length_b   1.000
_cell.length_c   1.000
_cell.angle_alpha   90.00
_cell.angle_beta   90.00
_cell.angle_gamma   90.00
#
_symmetry.space_group_name_H-M   'P 1'
#
loop_
_entity.id
_entity.type
_entity.pdbx_description
1 polymer ?
#
loop_
_entity_poly.entity_id
_entity_poly.type
_entity_poly.pdbx_seq_one_letter_code
_entity_poly.pdbx_strand_id
1 'polypeptide(L)'
;MTITNLKTLYKFTSSLFDRKDQAKKAAMIIQALLKARSPRITEVARAIPKAFFAGHKMIYRLLKRAPLKEALLRLFHEDAPFVICDPTEIPRPQARRTPYVGTLKDGKTKGFQLLV
;
A
#
# COMPACT_ATOMS: atom_id res chain seq x y z
N MET A 1 5.41 7.92 17.82
CA MET A 1 4.87 8.22 16.48
C MET A 1 3.41 8.66 16.64
N THR A 2 3.14 9.96 16.48
CA THR A 2 1.77 10.48 16.52
C THR A 2 1.05 10.04 15.25
N ILE A 3 -0.09 9.36 15.38
CA ILE A 3 -0.87 8.93 14.21
C ILE A 3 -1.39 10.20 13.53
N THR A 4 -0.98 10.41 12.28
CA THR A 4 -1.43 11.55 11.46
C THR A 4 -2.96 11.59 11.41
N ASN A 5 -3.54 12.76 11.67
CA ASN A 5 -4.99 12.92 11.65
C ASN A 5 -5.55 12.71 10.22
N LEU A 6 -6.83 12.34 10.14
CA LEU A 6 -7.46 11.97 8.86
C LEU A 6 -7.49 13.13 7.86
N LYS A 7 -7.57 14.38 8.34
CA LYS A 7 -7.59 15.59 7.52
C LYS A 7 -6.28 15.77 6.75
N THR A 8 -5.14 15.60 7.43
CA THR A 8 -3.81 15.65 6.80
C THR A 8 -3.63 14.51 5.80
N LEU A 9 -4.03 13.29 6.17
CA LEU A 9 -3.97 12.14 5.26
C LEU A 9 -4.85 12.34 4.03
N TYR A 10 -6.03 12.95 4.17
CA TYR A 10 -6.90 13.26 3.04
C TYR A 10 -6.30 14.31 2.11
N LYS A 11 -5.64 15.35 2.65
CA LYS A 11 -4.91 16.33 1.83
C LYS A 11 -3.81 15.63 1.01
N PHE A 12 -3.05 14.75 1.65
CA PHE A 12 -2.02 13.94 0.97
C PHE A 12 -2.61 13.03 -0.11
N THR A 13 -3.63 12.22 0.20
CA THR A 13 -4.19 11.31 -0.81
C THR A 13 -4.94 12.03 -1.92
N SER A 14 -5.36 13.28 -1.72
CA SER A 14 -5.96 14.09 -2.77
C SER A 14 -4.96 14.55 -3.83
N SER A 15 -3.66 14.60 -3.55
CA SER A 15 -2.65 14.81 -4.61
C SER A 15 -2.38 13.53 -5.41
N LEU A 16 -2.66 12.36 -4.83
CA LEU A 16 -2.40 11.05 -5.45
C LEU A 16 -3.58 10.52 -6.27
N PHE A 17 -4.82 10.86 -5.89
CA PHE A 17 -6.03 10.35 -6.54
C PHE A 17 -6.95 11.49 -6.99
N ASP A 18 -7.27 11.52 -8.29
CA ASP A 18 -8.13 12.57 -8.88
C ASP A 18 -9.58 12.48 -8.38
N ARG A 19 -10.05 11.27 -8.05
CA ARG A 19 -11.38 11.03 -7.53
C ARG A 19 -11.42 11.22 -6.01
N LYS A 20 -12.20 12.21 -5.55
CA LYS A 20 -12.44 12.51 -4.13
C LYS A 20 -12.83 11.27 -3.31
N ASP A 21 -13.64 10.37 -3.87
CA ASP A 21 -14.07 9.15 -3.17
C ASP A 21 -12.93 8.14 -2.98
N GLN A 22 -11.98 8.06 -3.93
CA GLN A 22 -10.79 7.23 -3.82
C GLN A 22 -9.80 7.84 -2.82
N ALA A 23 -9.54 9.15 -2.92
CA ALA A 23 -8.68 9.87 -1.98
C ALA A 23 -9.14 9.69 -0.53
N LYS A 24 -10.45 9.83 -0.25
CA LYS A 24 -11.03 9.64 1.09
C LYS A 24 -10.84 8.20 1.60
N LYS A 25 -11.11 7.20 0.76
CA LYS A 25 -10.94 5.78 1.13
C LYS A 25 -9.46 5.46 1.38
N ALA A 26 -8.56 5.95 0.54
CA ALA A 26 -7.12 5.80 0.70
C ALA A 26 -6.64 6.40 2.03
N ALA A 27 -7.10 7.60 2.40
CA ALA A 27 -6.74 8.24 3.66
C ALA A 27 -7.16 7.40 4.88
N MET A 28 -8.39 6.85 4.86
CA MET A 28 -8.87 5.96 5.92
C MET A 28 -8.04 4.67 6.00
N ILE A 29 -7.69 4.08 4.86
CA ILE A 29 -6.92 2.83 4.80
C ILE A 29 -5.48 3.07 5.29
N ILE A 30 -4.82 4.16 4.87
CA ILE A 30 -3.49 4.53 5.35
C ILE A 30 -3.52 4.77 6.86
N GLN A 31 -4.51 5.52 7.37
CA GLN A 31 -4.64 5.74 8.80
C GLN A 31 -4.79 4.42 9.57
N ALA A 32 -5.62 3.51 9.07
CA ALA A 32 -5.82 2.20 9.67
C ALA A 32 -4.56 1.32 9.59
N LEU A 33 -3.80 1.39 8.50
CA LEU A 33 -2.52 0.69 8.35
C LEU A 33 -1.50 1.20 9.38
N LEU A 34 -1.36 2.52 9.53
CA LEU A 34 -0.48 3.14 10.53
C LEU A 34 -0.90 2.79 11.97
N LYS A 35 -2.21 2.72 12.23
CA LYS A 35 -2.76 2.33 13.54
C LYS A 35 -2.54 0.84 13.84
N ALA A 36 -2.80 -0.03 12.86
CA ALA A 36 -2.63 -1.47 12.99
C ALA A 36 -1.16 -1.90 13.01
N ARG A 37 -0.24 -1.07 12.48
CA ARG A 37 1.18 -1.40 12.28
C ARG A 37 1.36 -2.74 11.56
N SER A 38 0.48 -3.02 10.60
CA SER A 38 0.43 -4.30 9.90
C SER A 38 -0.08 -4.10 8.47
N PRO A 39 0.55 -4.74 7.47
CA PRO A 39 0.05 -4.75 6.10
C PRO A 39 -1.08 -5.77 5.90
N ARG A 40 -1.37 -6.62 6.88
CA ARG A 40 -2.39 -7.67 6.75
C ARG A 40 -3.77 -7.04 6.66
N ILE A 41 -4.48 -7.29 5.55
CA ILE A 41 -5.80 -6.69 5.26
C ILE A 41 -6.80 -6.88 6.41
N THR A 42 -6.78 -8.01 7.11
CA THR A 42 -7.67 -8.25 8.27
C THR A 42 -7.39 -7.30 9.43
N GLU A 43 -6.13 -7.02 9.74
CA GLU A 43 -5.76 -6.09 10.81
C GLU A 43 -6.09 -4.65 10.41
N VAL A 44 -5.78 -4.27 9.16
CA VAL A 44 -6.16 -2.96 8.63
C VAL A 44 -7.69 -2.79 8.66
N ALA A 45 -8.45 -3.81 8.26
CA ALA A 45 -9.91 -3.77 8.27
C ALA A 45 -10.50 -3.56 9.67
N ARG A 46 -9.91 -4.18 10.71
CA ARG A 46 -10.32 -3.97 12.11
C ARG A 46 -10.01 -2.56 12.61
N ALA A 47 -8.96 -1.93 12.10
CA ALA A 47 -8.55 -0.59 12.51
C ALA A 47 -9.31 0.56 11.79
N ILE A 48 -10.06 0.25 10.72
CA ILE A 48 -10.92 1.21 10.03
C ILE A 48 -12.15 1.52 10.90
N PRO A 49 -12.60 2.79 11.01
CA PRO A 49 -13.80 3.17 11.77
C PRO A 49 -15.10 2.82 11.00
N LYS A 50 -15.26 1.55 10.64
CA LYS A 50 -16.44 0.95 9.99
C LYS A 50 -16.59 -0.48 10.48
N ALA A 51 -17.77 -1.07 10.28
CA ALA A 51 -17.95 -2.51 10.49
C ALA A 51 -16.90 -3.31 9.69
N PHE A 52 -16.39 -4.40 10.29
CA PHE A 52 -15.27 -5.19 9.76
C PHE A 52 -15.43 -5.53 8.27
N PHE A 53 -16.57 -6.12 7.88
CA PHE A 53 -16.83 -6.50 6.48
C PHE A 53 -16.90 -5.30 5.53
N ALA A 54 -17.38 -4.15 6.01
CA ALA A 54 -17.40 -2.92 5.21
C ALA A 54 -15.98 -2.37 5.01
N GLY A 55 -15.14 -2.37 6.06
CA GLY A 55 -13.72 -2.01 5.98
C GLY A 55 -12.94 -2.96 5.06
N HIS A 56 -13.13 -4.26 5.23
CA HIS A 56 -12.53 -5.30 4.40
C HIS A 56 -12.90 -5.11 2.92
N LYS A 57 -14.20 -4.98 2.60
CA LYS A 57 -14.67 -4.76 1.22
C LYS A 57 -14.17 -3.44 0.64
N MET A 58 -14.01 -2.40 1.47
CA MET A 58 -13.46 -1.12 1.04
C MET A 58 -12.02 -1.23 0.57
N ILE A 59 -11.17 -1.97 1.29
CA ILE A 59 -9.77 -2.22 0.90
C ILE A 59 -9.74 -2.92 -0.46
N TYR A 60 -10.42 -4.06 -0.61
CA TYR A 60 -10.45 -4.79 -1.89
C TYR A 60 -10.98 -3.95 -3.05
N ARG A 61 -12.04 -3.15 -2.82
CA ARG A 61 -12.59 -2.27 -3.85
C ARG A 61 -11.63 -1.16 -4.25
N LEU A 62 -10.85 -0.62 -3.32
CA LEU A 62 -9.81 0.37 -3.64
C LEU A 62 -8.71 -0.29 -4.47
N LEU A 63 -8.16 -1.42 -4.00
CA LEU A 63 -7.09 -2.15 -4.69
C LEU A 63 -7.48 -2.57 -6.12
N LYS A 64 -8.75 -2.92 -6.34
CA LYS A 64 -9.26 -3.35 -7.64
C LYS A 64 -9.57 -2.20 -8.61
N ARG A 65 -9.95 -1.01 -8.11
CA ARG A 65 -10.56 0.04 -8.95
C ARG A 65 -9.78 1.35 -9.00
N ALA A 66 -8.84 1.55 -8.08
CA ALA A 66 -8.04 2.77 -8.06
C ALA A 66 -6.82 2.61 -8.99
N PRO A 67 -6.40 3.70 -9.67
CA PRO A 67 -5.18 3.72 -10.48
C PRO A 67 -3.94 3.77 -9.58
N LEU A 68 -3.64 2.64 -8.91
CA LEU A 68 -2.60 2.59 -7.87
C LEU A 68 -1.20 2.79 -8.44
N LYS A 69 -0.95 2.33 -9.67
CA LYS A 69 0.35 2.50 -10.32
C LYS A 69 0.63 3.98 -10.56
N GLU A 70 -0.37 4.70 -11.07
CA GLU A 70 -0.32 6.13 -11.32
C GLU A 70 -0.16 6.91 -10.02
N ALA A 71 -0.88 6.53 -8.96
CA ALA A 71 -0.73 7.12 -7.64
C ALA A 71 0.68 6.92 -7.06
N LEU A 72 1.31 5.76 -7.29
CA LEU A 72 2.69 5.50 -6.87
C LEU A 72 3.69 6.31 -7.70
N LEU A 73 3.51 6.41 -9.02
CA LEU A 73 4.38 7.21 -9.88
C LEU A 73 4.34 8.70 -9.52
N ARG A 74 3.21 9.23 -9.02
CA ARG A 74 3.13 10.61 -8.52
C ARG A 74 3.98 10.87 -7.26
N LEU A 75 4.44 9.82 -6.57
CA LEU A 75 5.38 9.96 -5.45
C LEU A 75 6.83 10.05 -5.93
N PHE A 76 7.09 9.64 -7.17
CA PHE A 76 8.41 9.75 -7.78
C PHE A 76 8.65 11.16 -8.29
N HIS A 77 9.81 11.73 -7.97
CA HIS A 77 10.19 13.08 -8.37
C HIS A 77 11.47 12.99 -9.22
N GLU A 78 11.30 12.99 -10.54
CA GLU A 78 12.41 12.78 -11.49
C GLU A 78 13.47 13.88 -11.43
N ASP A 79 13.06 15.12 -11.18
CA ASP A 79 13.97 16.28 -11.07
C ASP A 79 14.66 16.37 -9.70
N ALA A 80 14.53 15.35 -8.83
CA ALA A 80 15.24 15.35 -7.56
C ALA A 80 16.75 15.26 -7.82
N PRO A 81 17.61 16.01 -7.10
CA PRO A 81 19.06 15.96 -7.29
C PRO A 81 19.67 14.55 -7.13
N PHE A 82 18.99 13.69 -6.37
CA PHE A 82 19.34 12.30 -6.20
C PHE A 82 18.07 11.45 -6.19
N VAL A 83 18.10 10.35 -6.93
CA VAL A 83 17.11 9.27 -6.85
C VAL A 83 17.78 8.10 -6.13
N ILE A 84 17.25 7.72 -4.97
CA ILE A 84 17.70 6.55 -4.23
C ILE A 84 16.99 5.33 -4.79
N CYS A 85 17.77 4.31 -5.15
CA CYS A 85 17.26 3.03 -5.63
C CYS A 85 17.89 1.93 -4.78
N ASP A 86 17.09 1.17 -4.05
CA ASP A 86 17.53 -0.04 -3.35
C ASP A 86 16.69 -1.25 -3.77
N PRO A 87 17.26 -2.22 -4.52
CA PRO A 87 16.58 -3.47 -4.81
C PRO A 87 16.54 -4.36 -3.57
N THR A 88 15.42 -4.33 -2.86
CA THR A 88 15.18 -5.14 -1.66
C THR A 88 14.52 -6.49 -2.03
N GLU A 89 15.07 -7.61 -1.55
CA GLU A 89 14.43 -8.92 -1.66
C GLU A 89 13.36 -9.11 -0.57
N ILE A 90 12.13 -9.45 -0.98
CA ILE A 90 11.02 -9.74 -0.07
C ILE A 90 10.71 -11.25 -0.12
N PRO A 91 11.03 -12.00 0.96
CA PRO A 91 10.78 -13.43 1.00
C PRO A 91 9.28 -13.75 1.11
N ARG A 92 8.84 -14.74 0.33
CA ARG A 92 7.48 -15.31 0.32
C ARG A 92 7.53 -16.84 0.21
N PRO A 93 8.05 -17.57 1.20
CA PRO A 93 8.29 -19.02 1.12
C PRO A 93 7.03 -19.85 0.81
N GLN A 94 5.86 -19.34 1.19
CA GLN A 94 4.57 -20.01 1.04
C GLN A 94 3.87 -19.70 -0.30
N ALA A 95 4.34 -18.75 -1.09
CA ALA A 95 3.65 -18.24 -2.27
C ALA A 95 3.94 -19.06 -3.55
N ARG A 96 3.85 -20.39 -3.45
CA ARG A 96 4.25 -21.34 -4.53
C ARG A 96 3.41 -21.26 -5.81
N ARG A 97 2.19 -20.70 -5.73
CA ARG A 97 1.24 -20.60 -6.86
C ARG A 97 0.95 -19.14 -7.26
N THR A 98 1.79 -18.21 -6.82
CA THR A 98 1.59 -16.77 -7.07
C THR A 98 2.42 -16.35 -8.28
N PRO A 99 1.80 -15.95 -9.41
CA PRO A 99 2.53 -15.76 -10.69
C PRO A 99 3.68 -14.75 -10.64
N TYR A 100 3.57 -13.72 -9.79
CA TYR A 100 4.60 -12.68 -9.67
C TYR A 100 5.74 -13.05 -8.71
N VAL A 101 5.73 -14.25 -8.12
CA VAL A 101 6.75 -14.71 -7.16
C VAL A 101 7.75 -15.61 -7.88
N GLY A 102 8.99 -15.14 -7.95
CA GLY A 102 10.12 -15.88 -8.49
C GLY A 102 10.92 -16.63 -7.41
N THR A 103 12.18 -16.90 -7.71
CA THR A 103 13.16 -17.42 -6.77
C THR A 103 14.19 -16.32 -6.49
N LEU A 104 14.55 -16.12 -5.22
CA LEU A 104 15.53 -15.10 -4.80
C LEU A 104 16.97 -15.53 -5.14
N LYS A 105 17.94 -14.65 -4.87
CA LYS A 105 19.37 -14.86 -5.16
C LYS A 105 19.96 -16.16 -4.61
N ASP A 106 19.41 -16.70 -3.53
CA ASP A 106 19.84 -17.98 -2.94
C ASP A 106 19.46 -19.22 -3.77
N GLY A 107 18.70 -19.04 -4.86
CA GLY A 107 18.23 -20.10 -5.73
C GLY A 107 17.18 -21.02 -5.10
N LYS A 108 16.71 -20.73 -3.89
CA LYS A 108 15.83 -21.63 -3.09
C LYS A 108 14.60 -20.91 -2.58
N THR A 109 14.77 -19.74 -1.97
CA THR A 109 13.69 -19.01 -1.33
C THR A 109 12.79 -18.38 -2.38
N LYS A 110 11.49 -18.63 -2.26
CA LYS A 110 10.48 -17.94 -3.07
C LYS A 110 10.33 -16.51 -2.59
N GLY A 111 10.24 -15.55 -3.51
CA GLY A 111 10.13 -14.14 -3.18
C GLY A 111 10.02 -13.27 -4.42
N PHE A 112 10.12 -11.97 -4.22
CA PHE A 112 10.19 -10.98 -5.29
C PHE A 112 11.13 -9.85 -4.89
N GLN A 113 11.66 -9.13 -5.87
CA GLN A 113 12.42 -7.92 -5.64
C GLN A 113 11.47 -6.72 -5.70
N LEU A 114 11.61 -5.82 -4.75
CA LEU A 114 10.97 -4.51 -4.77
C LEU A 114 12.08 -3.48 -4.98
N LEU A 115 11.97 -2.68 -6.03
CA LEU A 115 12.80 -1.48 -6.18
C LEU A 115 12.15 -0.39 -5.33
N VAL A 116 12.82 0.00 -4.24
CA VAL A 116 12.42 1.10 -3.36
C VAL A 116 13.19 2.36 -3.73
#